data_AF-A0A1L6ZD85-F1
#
_entry.id   AF-A0A1L6ZD85-F1
#
_cell.length_a   1.000
_cell.length_b   1.000
_cell.length_c   1.000
_cell.angle_alpha   90.00
_cell.angle_beta   90.00
_cell.angle_gamma   90.00
#
_symmetry.space_group_name_H-M   'P 1'
#
loop_
_entity.id
_entity.type
_entity.pdbx_description
1 polymer ?
#
loop_
_entity_poly.entity_id
_entity_poly.type
_entity_poly.pdbx_seq_one_letter_code
_entity_poly.pdbx_strand_id
1 'polypeptide(L)'
;MSDIKSDIQNTLNDMMIISKALQDLKQESLSLNNIKSERFGILFLGEKFNTINSAELREVLARHYNLDLPHEALLVAIPHVCKHSNMQIRALKNLQNLNKLDEKPSLYQIELF
;
A
#
# COMPACT_ATOMS: atom_id res chain seq x y z
N MET A 1 24.64 1.68 -21.01
CA MET A 1 24.71 0.61 -19.98
C MET A 1 24.68 1.14 -18.54
N SER A 2 24.72 2.47 -18.29
CA SER A 2 24.60 3.06 -16.96
C SER A 2 23.16 3.12 -16.42
N ASP A 3 22.16 3.26 -17.29
CA ASP A 3 20.82 3.69 -16.87
C ASP A 3 19.99 2.56 -16.23
N ILE A 4 20.07 1.35 -16.78
CA ILE A 4 19.34 0.18 -16.25
C ILE A 4 19.71 -0.14 -14.79
N LYS A 5 20.98 0.03 -14.40
CA LYS A 5 21.40 -0.23 -13.02
C LYS A 5 20.83 0.79 -12.05
N SER A 6 20.74 2.05 -12.47
CA SER A 6 20.13 3.12 -11.68
C SER A 6 18.63 2.90 -11.50
N ASP A 7 17.93 2.51 -12.56
CA ASP A 7 16.48 2.29 -12.52
C ASP A 7 16.09 1.09 -11.64
N ILE A 8 16.88 0.01 -11.69
CA ILE A 8 16.70 -1.15 -10.80
C ILE A 8 16.92 -0.72 -9.34
N GLN A 9 17.97 0.06 -9.05
CA GLN A 9 18.25 0.50 -7.69
C GLN A 9 17.14 1.41 -7.14
N ASN A 10 16.61 2.31 -7.97
CA ASN A 10 15.48 3.17 -7.60
C ASN A 10 14.23 2.32 -7.29
N THR A 11 13.92 1.35 -8.16
CA THR A 11 12.78 0.44 -7.97
C THR A 11 12.90 -0.36 -6.66
N LEU A 12 14.10 -0.86 -6.34
CA LEU A 12 14.35 -1.58 -5.09
C LEU A 12 14.18 -0.67 -3.87
N ASN A 13 14.69 0.56 -3.94
CA ASN A 13 14.52 1.55 -2.88
C ASN A 13 13.04 1.88 -2.64
N ASP A 14 12.26 2.08 -3.72
CA ASP A 14 10.82 2.34 -3.62
C ASP A 14 10.09 1.17 -2.96
N MET A 15 10.39 -0.07 -3.36
CA MET A 15 9.81 -1.27 -2.74
C MET A 15 10.15 -1.38 -1.25
N MET A 16 11.38 -1.02 -0.87
CA MET A 16 11.79 -0.99 0.55
C MET A 16 11.01 0.06 1.34
N ILE A 17 10.82 1.25 0.77
CA ILE A 17 10.03 2.32 1.40
C ILE A 17 8.57 1.90 1.55
N ILE A 18 7.96 1.30 0.52
CA ILE A 18 6.59 0.78 0.59
C ILE A 18 6.47 -0.28 1.69
N SER A 19 7.42 -1.21 1.76
CA SER A 19 7.45 -2.23 2.82
C SER A 19 7.55 -1.60 4.21
N LYS A 20 8.44 -0.62 4.38
CA LYS A 20 8.59 0.10 5.65
C LYS A 20 7.31 0.84 6.05
N ALA A 21 6.66 1.51 5.11
CA ALA A 21 5.41 2.22 5.37
C ALA A 21 4.30 1.27 5.83
N LEU A 22 4.16 0.11 5.18
CA LEU A 22 3.21 -0.92 5.57
C LEU A 22 3.51 -1.48 6.98
N GLN A 23 4.77 -1.72 7.30
CA GLN A 23 5.15 -2.17 8.65
C GLN A 23 4.86 -1.11 9.71
N ASP A 24 5.11 0.18 9.42
CA ASP A 24 4.79 1.25 10.36
C ASP A 24 3.29 1.42 10.56
N LEU A 25 2.50 1.30 9.50
CA LEU A 25 1.03 1.31 9.60
C LEU A 25 0.52 0.13 10.42
N LYS A 26 1.11 -1.07 10.23
CA LYS A 26 0.82 -2.24 11.06
C LYS A 26 1.12 -1.96 12.53
N GLN A 27 2.32 -1.49 12.86
CA GLN A 27 2.71 -1.21 14.25
C GLN A 27 1.83 -0.12 14.88
N GLU A 28 1.58 0.96 14.14
CA GLU A 28 0.66 2.01 14.56
C GLU A 28 -0.69 1.40 14.91
N SER A 29 -1.30 0.65 14.00
CA SER A 29 -2.63 0.05 14.17
C SER A 29 -2.74 -0.95 15.33
N LEU A 30 -1.61 -1.52 15.79
CA LEU A 30 -1.53 -2.39 16.96
C LEU A 30 -1.32 -1.62 18.27
N SER A 31 -0.70 -0.44 18.19
CA SER A 31 -0.32 0.38 19.35
C SER A 31 -1.36 1.44 19.72
N LEU A 32 -2.34 1.68 18.86
CA LEU A 32 -3.33 2.73 19.05
C LEU A 32 -4.31 2.41 20.18
N ASN A 33 -4.48 3.37 21.08
CA ASN A 33 -5.51 3.35 22.13
C ASN A 33 -6.85 3.94 21.65
N ASN A 34 -6.90 4.43 20.40
CA ASN A 34 -8.02 5.11 19.76
C ASN A 34 -8.11 4.71 18.27
N ILE A 35 -9.28 4.84 17.66
CA ILE A 35 -9.50 4.36 16.28
C ILE A 35 -8.83 5.20 15.18
N LYS A 36 -8.15 6.30 15.51
CA LYS A 36 -7.57 7.22 14.54
C LYS A 36 -6.08 7.41 14.82
N SER A 37 -5.23 7.10 13.84
CA SER A 37 -3.83 7.51 13.88
C SER A 37 -3.74 9.01 13.61
N GLU A 38 -3.25 9.76 14.59
CA GLU A 38 -2.88 11.17 14.39
C GLU A 38 -1.63 11.30 13.51
N ARG A 39 -0.74 10.29 13.56
CA ARG A 39 0.50 10.27 12.78
C ARG A 39 0.24 10.17 11.28
N PHE A 40 -0.65 9.26 10.87
CA PHE A 40 -0.90 8.98 9.45
C PHE A 40 -2.25 9.49 8.94
N GLY A 41 -3.12 9.99 9.84
CA GLY A 41 -4.47 10.43 9.48
C GLY A 41 -5.42 9.30 9.05
N ILE A 42 -5.07 8.04 9.34
CA ILE A 42 -5.84 6.85 8.98
C ILE A 42 -6.75 6.41 10.14
N LEU A 43 -7.96 5.95 9.80
CA LEU A 43 -8.88 5.33 10.74
C LEU A 43 -8.65 3.81 10.77
N PHE A 44 -8.25 3.30 11.92
CA PHE A 44 -8.11 1.89 12.23
C PHE A 44 -9.29 1.46 13.10
N LEU A 45 -10.20 0.65 12.56
CA LEU A 45 -11.44 0.26 13.24
C LEU A 45 -11.24 -0.89 14.26
N GLY A 46 -10.02 -1.03 14.79
CA GLY A 46 -9.61 -2.05 15.74
C GLY A 46 -9.01 -3.30 15.09
N GLU A 47 -8.45 -4.19 15.90
CA GLU A 47 -7.61 -5.32 15.47
C GLU A 47 -8.25 -6.23 14.41
N LYS A 48 -9.59 -6.32 14.36
CA LYS A 48 -10.31 -7.15 13.37
C LYS A 48 -10.55 -6.47 12.03
N PHE A 49 -10.27 -5.17 11.93
CA PHE A 49 -10.56 -4.32 10.76
C PHE A 49 -9.39 -3.39 10.44
N ASN A 50 -8.16 -3.82 10.73
CA ASN A 50 -6.95 -3.10 10.38
C ASN A 50 -6.62 -3.29 8.90
N THR A 51 -7.48 -2.69 8.08
CA THR A 51 -7.36 -2.67 6.63
C THR A 51 -7.20 -1.24 6.16
N ILE A 52 -6.27 -1.03 5.23
CA ILE A 52 -6.16 0.21 4.46
C ILE A 52 -6.45 -0.08 3.01
N ASN A 53 -6.66 0.94 2.21
CA ASN A 53 -6.68 0.80 0.76
C ASN A 53 -5.43 1.41 0.10
N SER A 54 -5.18 1.07 -1.15
CA SER A 54 -4.00 1.52 -1.89
C SER A 54 -3.95 3.04 -2.12
N ALA A 55 -5.09 3.74 -2.08
CA ALA A 55 -5.11 5.20 -2.16
C ALA A 55 -4.66 5.85 -0.84
N GLU A 56 -5.10 5.32 0.30
CA GLU A 56 -4.61 5.72 1.62
C GLU A 56 -3.11 5.45 1.76
N LEU A 57 -2.65 4.28 1.30
CA LEU A 57 -1.21 3.98 1.26
C LEU A 57 -0.45 4.99 0.41
N ARG A 58 -0.95 5.34 -0.77
CA ARG A 58 -0.31 6.34 -1.64
C ARG A 58 -0.18 7.70 -0.95
N GLU A 59 -1.24 8.16 -0.29
CA GLU A 59 -1.21 9.41 0.49
C GLU A 59 -0.18 9.32 1.62
N VAL A 60 -0.10 8.18 2.32
CA VAL A 60 0.90 7.98 3.37
C VAL A 60 2.32 8.07 2.81
N LEU A 61 2.59 7.40 1.69
CA LEU A 61 3.90 7.41 1.03
C LEU A 61 4.31 8.82 0.62
N ALA A 62 3.40 9.58 0.01
CA ALA A 62 3.67 10.94 -0.42
C ALA A 62 3.96 11.87 0.77
N ARG A 63 3.13 11.81 1.82
CA ARG A 63 3.19 12.77 2.93
C ARG A 63 4.24 12.45 3.99
N HIS A 64 4.54 11.17 4.22
CA HIS A 64 5.40 10.74 5.34
C HIS A 64 6.71 10.11 4.90
N TYR A 65 6.82 9.69 3.64
CA TYR A 65 8.00 9.01 3.11
C TYR A 65 8.62 9.72 1.90
N ASN A 66 8.09 10.88 1.49
CA ASN A 66 8.51 11.62 0.31
C ASN A 66 8.57 10.76 -0.97
N LEU A 67 7.69 9.77 -1.06
CA LEU A 67 7.61 8.85 -2.20
C LEU A 67 6.30 9.09 -2.94
N ASP A 68 6.35 9.96 -3.95
CA ASP A 68 5.23 10.20 -4.86
C ASP A 68 5.33 9.25 -6.06
N LEU A 69 4.50 8.20 -6.04
CA LEU A 69 4.42 7.20 -7.10
C LEU A 69 3.12 7.35 -7.89
N PRO A 70 3.14 7.10 -9.20
CA PRO A 70 1.92 6.91 -9.98
C PRO A 70 1.06 5.80 -9.37
N HIS A 71 -0.26 5.97 -9.43
CA HIS A 71 -1.21 5.00 -8.89
C HIS A 71 -0.99 3.59 -9.44
N GLU A 72 -0.78 3.50 -10.75
CA GLU A 72 -0.54 2.25 -11.47
C GLU A 72 0.76 1.56 -11.04
N ALA A 73 1.81 2.34 -10.77
CA ALA A 73 3.08 1.81 -10.29
C ALA A 73 2.93 1.21 -8.88
N LEU A 74 2.18 1.89 -8.01
CA LEU A 74 1.90 1.38 -6.67
C LEU A 74 1.04 0.10 -6.72
N LEU A 75 0.02 0.05 -7.58
CA LEU A 75 -0.79 -1.15 -7.76
C LEU A 75 0.03 -2.36 -8.24
N VAL A 76 1.04 -2.14 -9.07
CA VAL A 76 1.99 -3.20 -9.47
C VAL A 76 2.85 -3.63 -8.30
N ALA A 77 3.33 -2.70 -7.46
CA ALA A 77 4.23 -3.00 -6.35
C ALA A 77 3.56 -3.76 -5.18
N ILE A 78 2.29 -3.43 -4.85
CA ILE A 78 1.58 -3.97 -3.67
C ILE A 78 1.62 -5.51 -3.58
N PRO A 79 1.24 -6.28 -4.62
CA PRO A 79 1.31 -7.74 -4.57
C PRO A 79 2.70 -8.28 -4.24
N HIS A 80 3.76 -7.64 -4.73
CA HIS A 80 5.12 -8.06 -4.47
C HIS A 80 5.56 -7.76 -3.04
N VAL A 81 5.23 -6.58 -2.52
CA VAL A 81 5.64 -6.17 -1.16
C VAL A 81 4.83 -6.93 -0.09
N CYS A 82 3.52 -7.07 -0.28
CA CYS A 82 2.64 -7.75 0.69
C CYS A 82 2.93 -9.25 0.78
N LYS A 83 3.34 -9.90 -0.33
CA LYS A 83 3.75 -11.32 -0.33
C LYS A 83 4.85 -11.64 0.68
N HIS A 84 5.78 -10.70 0.90
CA HIS A 84 6.91 -10.89 1.84
C HIS A 84 6.59 -10.39 3.25
N SER A 85 5.44 -9.75 3.45
CA SER A 85 5.09 -9.04 4.69
C SER A 85 3.99 -9.73 5.51
N ASN A 86 3.57 -10.95 5.13
CA ASN A 86 2.40 -11.66 5.67
C ASN A 86 1.11 -10.82 5.69
N MET A 87 0.97 -9.90 4.73
CA MET A 87 -0.22 -9.07 4.57
C MET A 87 -1.10 -9.65 3.46
N GLN A 88 -2.39 -9.75 3.71
CA GLN A 88 -3.34 -10.19 2.68
C GLN A 88 -3.78 -8.98 1.85
N ILE A 89 -4.08 -9.24 0.58
CA ILE A 89 -4.60 -8.20 -0.32
C ILE A 89 -5.86 -8.70 -1.01
N ARG A 90 -6.82 -7.80 -1.19
CA ARG A 90 -8.03 -8.03 -1.98
C ARG A 90 -8.08 -7.02 -3.11
N ALA A 91 -8.08 -7.52 -4.34
CA ALA A 91 -8.28 -6.71 -5.54
C ALA A 91 -9.71 -6.19 -5.59
N LEU A 92 -9.87 -4.88 -5.81
CA LEU A 92 -11.16 -4.23 -6.00
C LEU A 92 -11.23 -3.68 -7.44
N LYS A 93 -12.34 -3.99 -8.12
CA LYS A 93 -12.61 -3.53 -9.49
C LYS A 93 -13.70 -2.47 -9.49
N ASN A 94 -13.65 -1.57 -10.48
CA ASN A 94 -14.72 -0.60 -10.67
C ASN A 94 -16.01 -1.32 -11.12
N LEU A 95 -17.12 -1.06 -10.42
CA LEU A 95 -18.43 -1.66 -10.73
C LEU A 95 -18.91 -1.34 -12.15
N GLN A 96 -18.52 -0.21 -12.71
CA GLN A 96 -18.88 0.19 -14.08
C GLN A 96 -18.26 -0.71 -15.16
N ASN A 97 -17.24 -1.50 -14.79
CA ASN A 97 -16.46 -2.31 -15.73
C ASN A 97 -16.59 -3.82 -15.45
N LEU A 98 -17.58 -4.26 -14.66
CA LEU A 98 -17.78 -5.68 -14.31
C LEU A 98 -17.88 -6.63 -15.51
N ASN A 99 -18.27 -6.11 -16.68
CA ASN A 99 -18.37 -6.89 -17.92
C ASN A 99 -17.01 -7.18 -18.59
N LYS A 100 -15.91 -6.63 -18.07
CA LYS A 100 -14.54 -6.83 -18.59
C LYS A 100 -13.80 -7.82 -17.68
N LEU A 101 -13.78 -9.09 -18.09
CA LEU A 101 -13.14 -10.19 -17.35
C LEU A 101 -11.65 -9.91 -17.02
N ASP A 102 -10.92 -9.27 -17.94
CA ASP A 102 -9.47 -9.05 -17.83
C ASP A 102 -9.06 -7.69 -17.26
N GLU A 103 -10.00 -6.95 -16.65
CA GLU A 103 -9.65 -5.64 -16.11
C GLU A 103 -8.71 -5.73 -14.90
N LYS A 104 -7.63 -4.93 -14.95
CA LYS A 104 -6.71 -4.72 -13.83
C LYS A 104 -7.46 -4.17 -12.61
N PRO A 105 -7.04 -4.50 -11.38
CA PRO A 105 -7.61 -3.91 -10.19
C PRO A 105 -7.48 -2.39 -10.22
N SER A 106 -8.54 -1.69 -9.80
CA SER A 106 -8.53 -0.24 -9.67
C SER A 106 -8.00 0.20 -8.30
N LEU A 107 -8.09 -0.70 -7.30
CA LEU A 107 -7.67 -0.49 -5.93
C LEU A 107 -7.31 -1.84 -5.29
N TYR A 108 -6.43 -1.83 -4.30
CA TYR A 108 -6.28 -2.93 -3.37
C TYR A 108 -6.80 -2.52 -2.00
N GLN A 109 -7.54 -3.42 -1.34
CA GLN A 109 -7.65 -3.43 0.11
C GLN A 109 -6.52 -4.29 0.66
N ILE A 110 -5.82 -3.79 1.67
CA ILE A 110 -4.64 -4.39 2.28
C ILE A 110 -4.96 -4.65 3.74
N GLU A 111 -4.90 -5.92 4.15
CA GLU A 111 -5.05 -6.34 5.55
C GLU A 111 -3.66 -6.36 6.20
N LEU A 112 -3.48 -5.58 7.26
CA LEU A 112 -2.16 -5.38 7.87
C LEU A 112 -1.70 -6.59 8.72
N PHE A 113 -2.62 -7.46 9.15
CA PHE A 113 -2.35 -8.72 9.86
C PHE A 113 -3.60 -9.58 9.99
#